data_AF-X1QTW2-F1
#
_entry.id   AF-X1QTW2-F1
#
_cell.length_a   1.000
_cell.length_b   1.000
_cell.length_c   1.000
_cell.angle_alpha   90.00
_cell.angle_beta   90.00
_cell.angle_gamma   90.00
#
_symmetry.space_group_name_H-M   'P 1'
#
loop_
_entity.id
_entity.type
_entity.pdbx_description
1 polymer ?
#
loop_
_entity_poly.entity_id
_entity_poly.type
_entity_poly.pdbx_seq_one_letter_code
_entity_poly.pdbx_strand_id
1 'polypeptide(L)'
;ELVSLNLDYVDTEGGYVRCFGKGHKERIIPIAPRAALAVAEYVKDARPHLAHSDEEKALFLNRRGDRLTRQGFWQILKGYAN
;
A
#
# COMPACT_ATOMS: atom_id res chain seq x y z
N GLU A 1 -9.13 3.58 2.75
CA GLU A 1 -8.42 2.76 3.75
C GLU A 1 -7.18 2.08 3.16
N LEU A 2 -7.29 1.37 2.02
CA LEU A 2 -6.13 0.68 1.44
C LEU A 2 -5.02 1.61 0.89
N VAL A 3 -5.39 2.67 0.15
CA VAL A 3 -4.42 3.68 -0.35
C VAL A 3 -3.87 4.61 0.74
N SER A 4 -4.44 4.57 1.95
CA SER A 4 -3.97 5.35 3.10
C SER A 4 -2.99 4.56 3.99
N LEU A 5 -2.59 3.35 3.59
CA LEU A 5 -1.66 2.53 4.36
C LEU A 5 -0.23 3.10 4.33
N ASN A 6 0.48 2.88 5.43
CA ASN A 6 1.92 3.06 5.54
C ASN A 6 2.60 1.69 5.50
N LEU A 7 3.91 1.68 5.24
CA LEU A 7 4.75 0.48 5.29
C LEU A 7 4.56 -0.27 6.62
N ASP A 8 4.63 0.44 7.74
CA ASP A 8 4.54 -0.14 9.09
C ASP A 8 3.19 -0.83 9.38
N TYR A 9 2.18 -0.58 8.56
CA TYR A 9 0.84 -1.14 8.73
C TYR A 9 0.63 -2.44 7.96
N VAL A 10 1.61 -2.93 7.20
CA VAL A 10 1.50 -4.18 6.46
C VAL A 10 2.58 -5.15 6.90
N ASP A 11 2.16 -6.31 7.39
CA ASP A 11 3.04 -7.44 7.68
C ASP A 11 2.81 -8.51 6.59
N THR A 12 3.74 -8.57 5.63
CA THR A 12 3.64 -9.53 4.52
C THR A 12 4.09 -10.93 4.91
N GLU A 13 4.96 -11.07 5.93
CA GLU A 13 5.40 -12.36 6.46
C GLU A 13 4.33 -12.98 7.36
N GLY A 14 3.74 -12.16 8.23
CA GLY A 14 2.61 -12.53 9.08
C GLY A 14 1.26 -12.59 8.34
N GLY A 15 1.18 -12.01 7.14
CA GLY A 15 0.02 -12.09 6.25
C GLY A 15 -1.18 -11.23 6.71
N TYR A 16 -0.95 -10.06 7.29
CA TYR A 16 -2.03 -9.18 7.75
C TYR A 16 -1.73 -7.68 7.57
N VAL A 17 -2.78 -6.86 7.51
CA VAL A 17 -2.72 -5.39 7.57
C VAL A 17 -3.33 -4.90 8.87
N ARG A 18 -2.72 -3.88 9.47
CA ARG A 18 -3.28 -3.10 10.56
C ARG A 18 -4.00 -1.86 10.02
N CYS A 19 -5.29 -1.73 10.32
CA CYS A 19 -6.10 -0.58 9.94
C CYS A 19 -6.57 0.17 11.18
N PHE A 20 -6.53 1.51 11.15
CA PHE A 20 -7.10 2.36 12.18
C PHE A 20 -8.52 2.78 11.79
N GLY A 21 -9.51 2.37 12.59
CA GLY A 21 -10.89 2.80 12.45
C GLY A 21 -11.21 4.07 13.24
N LYS A 22 -12.46 4.55 13.13
CA LYS A 22 -12.98 5.64 13.98
C LYS A 22 -12.82 5.27 15.46
N GLY A 23 -12.25 6.20 16.23
CA GLY A 23 -12.02 6.04 17.67
C GLY A 23 -10.74 5.30 18.06
N HIS A 24 -9.68 5.36 17.23
CA HIS A 24 -8.38 4.73 17.50
C HIS A 24 -8.42 3.20 17.68
N LYS A 25 -9.49 2.54 17.23
CA LYS A 25 -9.58 1.07 17.27
C LYS A 25 -8.76 0.48 16.14
N GLU A 26 -7.70 -0.24 16.49
CA GLU A 26 -6.94 -1.08 15.56
C GLU A 26 -7.76 -2.29 15.13
N ARG A 27 -7.63 -2.67 13.87
CA ARG A 27 -8.17 -3.90 13.29
C ARG A 27 -7.07 -4.61 12.52
N ILE A 28 -6.95 -5.91 12.76
CA ILE A 28 -6.07 -6.78 11.98
C ILE A 28 -6.92 -7.42 10.88
N ILE A 29 -6.52 -7.22 9.63
CA ILE A 29 -7.20 -7.76 8.45
C ILE A 29 -6.24 -8.73 7.77
N PRO A 30 -6.57 -10.04 7.68
CA PRO A 30 -5.73 -10.99 6.98
C PRO A 30 -5.67 -10.65 5.48
N ILE A 31 -4.51 -10.85 4.88
CA ILE A 31 -4.25 -10.67 3.46
C ILE A 31 -4.19 -12.03 2.80
N ALA A 32 -4.73 -12.16 1.59
CA ALA A 32 -4.53 -13.36 0.79
C ALA A 32 -3.03 -13.58 0.50
N PRO A 33 -2.50 -14.81 0.52
CA PRO A 33 -1.08 -15.08 0.32
C PRO A 33 -0.51 -14.47 -0.97
N ARG A 34 -1.29 -14.51 -2.06
CA ARG A 34 -0.90 -13.87 -3.33
C ARG A 34 -0.77 -12.36 -3.24
N ALA A 35 -1.64 -11.70 -2.48
CA ALA A 35 -1.56 -10.25 -2.28
C ALA A 35 -0.41 -9.89 -1.35
N ALA A 36 -0.11 -10.70 -0.33
CA ALA A 36 1.08 -10.51 0.52
C ALA A 36 2.37 -10.61 -0.31
N LEU A 37 2.49 -11.61 -1.17
CA LEU A 37 3.62 -11.76 -2.11
C LEU A 37 3.76 -10.55 -3.04
N ALA A 38 2.68 -10.14 -3.71
CA ALA A 38 2.69 -8.99 -4.61
C ALA A 38 3.08 -7.69 -3.90
N VAL A 39 2.65 -7.50 -2.65
CA VAL A 39 3.04 -6.34 -1.84
C VAL A 39 4.52 -6.42 -1.44
N ALA A 40 5.01 -7.60 -1.04
CA ALA A 40 6.42 -7.79 -0.69
C ALA A 40 7.35 -7.49 -1.88
N GLU A 41 7.04 -8.05 -3.05
CA GLU A 41 7.74 -7.76 -4.32
C GLU A 41 7.70 -6.27 -4.65
N TYR A 42 6.53 -5.64 -4.56
CA TYR A 42 6.40 -4.20 -4.80
C TYR A 42 7.25 -3.37 -3.83
N VAL A 43 7.22 -3.66 -2.53
CA VAL A 43 7.99 -2.92 -1.51
C VAL A 43 9.49 -3.07 -1.72
N LYS A 44 9.94 -4.27 -2.11
CA LYS A 44 11.36 -4.58 -2.30
C LYS A 44 11.91 -4.05 -3.62
N ASP A 45 11.19 -4.27 -4.72
CA ASP A 45 11.76 -4.14 -6.06
C ASP A 45 11.21 -2.94 -6.83
N ALA A 46 9.98 -2.49 -6.57
CA ALA A 46 9.35 -1.42 -7.36
C ALA A 46 9.30 -0.06 -6.62
N ARG A 47 8.87 -0.06 -5.35
CA ARG A 47 8.69 1.15 -4.54
C ARG A 47 9.97 2.00 -4.41
N PRO A 48 11.18 1.44 -4.21
CA PRO A 48 12.40 2.25 -4.10
C PRO A 48 12.68 3.09 -5.35
N HIS A 49 12.24 2.64 -6.53
CA HIS A 49 12.36 3.38 -7.78
C HIS A 49 11.35 4.53 -7.92
N LEU A 50 10.30 4.53 -7.11
CA LEU A 50 9.26 5.57 -7.08
C LEU A 50 9.48 6.57 -5.94
N ALA A 51 10.04 6.11 -4.81
CA ALA A 51 10.28 6.96 -3.65
C ALA A 51 11.37 7.99 -3.96
N HIS A 52 11.07 9.27 -3.70
CA HIS A 52 12.06 10.35 -3.81
C HIS A 52 12.76 10.66 -2.48
N SER A 53 12.27 10.09 -1.38
CA SER A 53 12.83 10.22 -0.04
C SER A 53 12.59 8.93 0.74
N ASP A 54 13.58 8.53 1.53
CA ASP A 54 13.47 7.41 2.48
C ASP A 54 12.50 7.71 3.63
N GLU A 55 12.15 8.98 3.84
CA GLU A 55 11.17 9.39 4.85
C GLU A 55 9.72 9.16 4.42
N GLU A 56 9.46 8.89 3.15
CA GLU A 56 8.11 8.61 2.68
C GLU A 56 7.62 7.29 3.26
N LYS A 57 6.50 7.34 3.98
CA LYS A 57 5.94 6.19 4.72
C LYS A 57 4.81 5.50 3.98
N ALA A 58 4.22 6.16 2.98
CA ALA A 58 3.09 5.61 2.22
C ALA A 58 3.48 4.30 1.55
N LEU A 59 2.63 3.29 1.67
CA LEU A 59 2.84 2.01 1.02
C LEU A 59 2.82 2.20 -0.51
N PHE A 60 1.71 2.70 -1.04
CA PHE A 60 1.55 2.94 -2.48
C PHE A 60 1.88 4.37 -2.86
N LEU A 61 2.78 4.52 -3.84
CA LEU A 61 3.21 5.81 -4.37
C LEU A 61 2.65 6.04 -5.77
N ASN A 62 2.51 7.31 -6.12
CA ASN A 62 2.26 7.76 -7.48
C ASN A 62 3.61 7.93 -8.24
N ARG A 63 3.55 8.27 -9.53
CA ARG A 63 4.75 8.45 -10.38
C ARG A 63 5.64 9.64 -9.99
N ARG A 64 5.14 10.54 -9.14
CA ARG A 64 5.87 11.68 -8.55
C ARG A 64 6.43 11.36 -7.16
N GLY A 65 6.34 10.11 -6.71
CA GLY A 65 6.84 9.68 -5.41
C GLY A 65 5.96 10.04 -4.21
N ASP A 66 4.84 10.74 -4.39
CA ASP A 66 3.91 11.01 -3.29
C ASP A 66 2.94 9.85 -3.08
N ARG A 67 2.28 9.83 -1.91
CA ARG A 67 1.15 8.92 -1.63
C ARG A 67 0.14 8.86 -2.79
N LEU A 68 -0.21 7.64 -3.18
CA LEU A 68 -1.27 7.38 -4.14
C LEU A 68 -2.64 7.79 -3.57
N THR A 69 -3.39 8.60 -4.30
CA THR A 69 -4.75 9.01 -3.91
C THR A 69 -5.78 8.00 -4.38
N ARG A 70 -6.97 7.99 -3.75
CA ARG A 70 -8.11 7.15 -4.20
C ARG A 70 -8.46 7.42 -5.67
N GLN A 71 -8.46 8.69 -6.07
CA GLN A 71 -8.75 9.07 -7.45
C GLN A 71 -7.68 8.53 -8.40
N GLY A 72 -6.40 8.67 -8.06
CA GLY A 72 -5.30 8.13 -8.87
C GLY A 72 -5.36 6.61 -9.00
N PHE A 73 -5.65 5.92 -7.90
CA PHE A 73 -5.87 4.47 -7.90
C PHE A 73 -7.00 4.05 -8.85
N TRP A 74 -8.14 4.75 -8.82
CA TRP A 74 -9.25 4.49 -9.75
C TRP A 74 -8.87 4.71 -11.22
N GLN A 75 -8.02 5.70 -11.52
CA GLN A 75 -7.53 5.92 -12.88
C GLN A 75 -6.63 4.78 -13.35
N ILE A 76 -5.75 4.27 -12.48
CA ILE A 76 -4.92 3.10 -12.76
C ILE A 76 -5.79 1.87 -13.04
N LEU A 77 -6.77 1.59 -12.17
CA LEU A 77 -7.69 0.46 -12.36
C LEU A 77 -8.45 0.53 -13.68
N LYS A 78 -8.95 1.72 -14.05
CA LYS A 78 -9.62 1.91 -15.34
C LYS A 78 -8.72 1.59 -16.53
N GLY A 79 -7.41 1.86 -16.42
CA GLY A 79 -6.44 1.53 -17.47
C GLY A 79 -6.22 0.02 -17.67
N TYR A 80 -6.41 -0.80 -16.62
CA TYR A 80 -6.29 -2.26 -16.70
C TYR A 80 -7.61 -2.98 -17.00
N ALA A 81 -8.74 -2.30 -16.88
CA ALA A 81 -10.08 -2.85 -17.14
C ALA A 81 -10.49 -2.75 -18.62
N ASN A 82 -9.59 -2.28 -19.49
CA ASN A 82 -9.75 -2.23 -20.94
C ASN A 82 -8.95 -3.34 -21.62
#